data_AF-A0A256CBJ9-F1
#
_entry.id   AF-A0A256CBJ9-F1
#
_cell.length_a   1.000
_cell.length_b   1.000
_cell.length_c   1.000
_cell.angle_alpha   90.00
_cell.angle_beta   90.00
_cell.angle_gamma   90.00
#
_symmetry.space_group_name_H-M   'P 1'
#
loop_
_entity.id
_entity.type
_entity.pdbx_description
1 polymer ?
#
loop_
_entity_poly.entity_id
_entity_poly.type
_entity_poly.pdbx_seq_one_letter_code
_entity_poly.pdbx_strand_id
1 'polypeptide(L)'
;MGYRVFRWCPRIDAVQEVEPLLNIIQFGDGIEQRQLKGLRLHRTIFPDLKFVAKKEEINEITDFLLLHITKPFWFSFQGKQYLVRKDGPYKLVHKSKDICELTVRFVEVMK
;
A
#
# COMPACT_ATOMS: atom_id res chain seq x y z
N MET A 1 -8.28 11.73 -17.51
CA MET A 1 -7.23 10.67 -17.45
C MET A 1 -7.62 9.68 -16.37
N GLY A 2 -7.84 8.41 -16.71
CA GLY A 2 -8.28 7.38 -15.74
C GLY A 2 -7.10 6.68 -15.06
N TYR A 3 -7.21 6.41 -13.76
CA TYR A 3 -6.24 5.57 -13.04
C TYR A 3 -6.36 4.11 -13.50
N ARG A 4 -5.24 3.40 -13.61
CA ARG A 4 -5.24 1.97 -13.91
C ARG A 4 -5.74 1.17 -12.70
N VAL A 5 -6.32 0.01 -12.96
CA VAL A 5 -6.82 -0.91 -11.93
C VAL A 5 -5.81 -2.03 -11.74
N PHE A 6 -5.38 -2.21 -10.50
CA PHE A 6 -4.58 -3.35 -10.05
C PHE A 6 -5.51 -4.56 -9.86
N ARG A 7 -5.33 -5.58 -10.71
CA ARG A 7 -6.26 -6.70 -10.84
C ARG A 7 -5.91 -7.90 -9.97
N TRP A 8 -4.71 -7.93 -9.40
CA TRP A 8 -4.24 -9.07 -8.61
C TRP A 8 -4.69 -8.96 -7.16
N CYS A 9 -5.09 -10.09 -6.60
CA CYS A 9 -5.55 -10.19 -5.22
C CYS A 9 -4.38 -10.65 -4.33
N PRO A 10 -4.14 -9.98 -3.19
CA PRO A 10 -3.18 -10.47 -2.22
C PRO A 10 -3.73 -11.72 -1.53
N ARG A 11 -2.87 -12.44 -0.80
CA ARG A 11 -3.28 -13.53 0.08
C ARG A 11 -4.30 -13.07 1.11
N ILE A 12 -5.12 -14.01 1.56
CA ILE A 12 -6.17 -13.79 2.56
C ILE A 12 -5.64 -13.31 3.91
N ASP A 13 -4.36 -13.55 4.24
CA ASP A 13 -3.73 -13.06 5.47
C ASP A 13 -3.30 -11.59 5.41
N ALA A 14 -3.47 -10.93 4.26
CA ALA A 14 -3.14 -9.52 4.13
C ALA A 14 -3.91 -8.68 5.15
N VAL A 15 -3.16 -7.84 5.87
CA VAL A 15 -3.70 -6.96 6.90
C VAL A 15 -3.91 -5.56 6.31
N GLN A 16 -5.01 -4.93 6.69
CA GLN A 16 -5.25 -3.50 6.49
C GLN A 16 -5.01 -2.78 7.81
N GLU A 17 -4.17 -1.76 7.79
CA GLU A 17 -3.88 -0.91 8.94
C GLU A 17 -4.37 0.52 8.72
N VAL A 18 -4.67 1.21 9.81
CA VAL A 18 -5.10 2.62 9.80
C VAL A 18 -4.09 3.39 10.65
N GLU A 19 -3.22 4.15 10.00
CA GLU A 19 -2.16 4.91 10.67
C GLU A 19 -2.62 6.34 10.93
N PRO A 20 -2.62 6.82 12.19
CA PRO A 20 -3.01 8.18 12.50
C PRO A 20 -1.95 9.20 12.03
N LEU A 21 -2.39 10.22 11.29
CA LEU A 21 -1.56 11.35 10.85
C LEU A 21 -1.52 12.44 11.94
N LEU A 22 -1.12 12.07 13.16
CA LEU A 22 -0.96 13.03 14.26
C LEU A 22 0.41 13.70 14.16
N ASN A 23 0.42 14.98 13.82
CA ASN A 23 1.61 15.81 13.93
C ASN A 23 1.72 16.26 15.40
N ILE A 24 2.47 15.51 16.22
CA ILE A 24 2.76 15.92 17.61
C ILE A 24 3.96 16.86 17.54
N ILE A 25 3.70 18.17 17.61
CA ILE A 25 4.75 19.16 17.79
C ILE A 25 4.93 19.35 19.29
N GLN A 26 6.01 18.78 19.86
CA GLN A 26 6.42 19.06 21.24
C GLN A 26 7.21 20.38 21.26
N PHE A 27 6.62 21.44 21.82
CA PHE A 27 7.38 22.61 22.25
C PHE A 27 7.90 22.34 23.67
N GLY A 28 9.17 22.66 23.92
CA GLY A 28 9.98 22.21 25.07
C GLY A 28 9.59 22.71 26.46
N ASP A 29 8.31 23.01 26.71
CA ASP A 29 7.83 23.58 27.98
C ASP A 29 6.55 22.88 28.51
N GLY A 30 6.38 21.59 28.18
CA GLY A 30 5.28 20.77 28.73
C GLY A 30 3.88 21.11 28.23
N ILE A 31 3.75 21.99 27.23
CA ILE A 31 2.47 22.33 26.60
C ILE A 31 2.32 21.54 25.31
N GLU A 32 1.52 20.48 25.35
CA GLU A 32 1.12 19.72 24.16
C GLU A 32 0.04 20.50 23.38
N GLN A 33 0.42 21.20 22.31
CA GLN A 33 -0.56 21.83 21.43
C GLN A 33 -0.98 20.85 20.32
N ARG A 34 -2.11 20.17 20.51
CA ARG A 34 -2.74 19.33 19.46
C ARG A 34 -3.44 20.23 18.44
N GLN A 35 -2.71 20.73 17.44
CA GLN A 35 -3.34 21.40 16.29
C GLN A 35 -4.02 20.37 15.38
N LEU A 36 -5.33 20.22 15.53
CA LEU A 36 -6.20 19.57 14.56
C LEU A 36 -6.38 20.50 13.35
N LYS A 37 -5.40 20.53 12.44
CA LYS A 37 -5.67 21.04 11.08
C LYS A 37 -6.58 20.03 10.37
N GLY A 38 -7.71 20.53 9.87
CA GLY A 38 -8.84 19.73 9.42
C GLY A 38 -8.57 18.70 8.32
N LEU A 39 -9.56 17.81 8.17
CA LEU A 39 -9.71 16.73 7.19
C LEU A 39 -8.78 15.50 7.36
N ARG A 40 -9.39 14.45 7.94
CA ARG A 40 -8.94 13.04 8.11
C ARG A 40 -7.59 12.83 8.81
N LEU A 41 -7.70 12.38 10.06
CA LEU A 41 -6.62 12.09 11.00
C LEU A 41 -5.92 10.75 10.78
N HIS A 42 -6.20 10.04 9.69
CA HIS A 42 -5.67 8.70 9.48
C HIS A 42 -5.56 8.36 8.00
N ARG A 43 -4.52 7.62 7.63
CA ARG A 43 -4.34 7.03 6.30
C ARG A 43 -4.45 5.52 6.37
N THR A 44 -5.07 4.93 5.36
CA THR A 44 -5.11 3.47 5.21
C THR A 44 -3.78 2.98 4.64
N ILE A 45 -3.18 2.00 5.29
CA ILE A 45 -1.93 1.36 4.87
C ILE A 45 -2.17 -0.14 4.73
N PHE A 46 -1.54 -0.71 3.72
CA PHE A 46 -1.48 -2.15 3.51
C PHE A 46 0.00 -2.56 3.63
N PRO A 47 0.50 -2.88 4.84
CA PRO A 47 1.92 -3.05 5.13
C PRO A 47 2.57 -4.24 4.42
N ASP A 48 1.85 -5.36 4.30
CA ASP A 48 2.43 -6.67 4.00
C ASP A 48 1.56 -7.42 2.98
N LEU A 49 1.29 -6.82 1.82
CA LEU A 49 0.54 -7.47 0.76
C LEU A 49 1.39 -8.55 0.11
N LYS A 50 1.03 -9.81 0.36
CA LYS A 50 1.68 -10.99 -0.22
C LYS A 50 0.91 -11.45 -1.45
N PHE A 51 1.60 -11.61 -2.56
CA PHE A 51 1.08 -12.21 -3.78
C PHE A 51 1.86 -13.49 -4.04
N VAL A 52 1.18 -14.62 -4.11
CA VAL A 52 1.82 -15.92 -4.37
C VAL A 52 1.27 -16.48 -5.67
N ALA A 53 2.11 -16.49 -6.70
CA ALA A 53 1.72 -16.87 -8.04
C ALA A 53 2.90 -17.43 -8.84
N LYS A 54 2.64 -17.80 -10.09
CA LYS A 54 3.70 -18.23 -11.02
C LYS A 54 4.66 -17.07 -11.31
N LYS A 55 5.90 -17.40 -11.68
CA LYS A 55 6.93 -16.40 -12.02
C LYS A 55 6.44 -15.39 -13.07
N GLU A 56 5.72 -15.84 -14.08
CA GLU A 56 5.18 -14.99 -15.15
C GLU A 56 4.21 -13.94 -14.60
N GLU A 57 3.24 -14.36 -13.78
CA GLU A 57 2.27 -13.44 -13.16
C GLU A 57 2.96 -12.47 -12.19
N ILE A 58 3.96 -12.91 -11.44
CA ILE A 58 4.73 -12.04 -10.54
C ILE A 58 5.57 -11.02 -11.31
N ASN A 59 6.07 -11.38 -12.50
CA ASN A 59 6.73 -10.42 -13.39
C ASN A 59 5.74 -9.37 -13.90
N GLU A 60 4.52 -9.77 -14.26
CA GLU A 60 3.47 -8.81 -14.67
C GLU A 60 3.08 -7.86 -13.54
N ILE A 61 2.92 -8.37 -12.32
CA ILE A 61 2.67 -7.54 -11.13
C ILE A 61 3.82 -6.55 -10.93
N THR A 62 5.06 -7.04 -11.05
CA THR A 62 6.26 -6.22 -10.85
C THR A 62 6.38 -5.14 -11.93
N ASP A 63 6.16 -5.47 -13.20
CA ASP A 63 6.14 -4.52 -14.31
C ASP A 63 5.08 -3.43 -14.08
N PHE A 64 3.86 -3.83 -13.67
CA PHE A 64 2.81 -2.88 -13.32
C PHE A 64 3.27 -1.92 -12.20
N LEU A 65 3.89 -2.44 -11.14
CA LEU A 65 4.37 -1.64 -10.02
C LEU A 65 5.52 -0.70 -10.42
N LEU A 66 6.40 -1.14 -11.34
CA LEU A 66 7.48 -0.30 -11.89
C LEU A 66 6.94 0.82 -12.79
N LEU A 67 5.89 0.56 -13.56
CA LEU A 67 5.22 1.58 -14.37
C LEU A 67 4.46 2.62 -13.52
N HIS A 68 4.09 2.25 -12.28
CA HIS A 68 3.32 3.08 -11.36
C HIS A 68 4.10 3.48 -10.10
N ILE A 69 5.43 3.64 -10.19
CA ILE A 69 6.28 4.06 -9.06
C ILE A 69 5.76 5.34 -8.40
N THR A 70 5.37 6.33 -9.20
CA THR A 70 4.92 7.65 -8.73
C THR A 70 3.43 7.90 -8.94
N LYS A 71 2.75 7.02 -9.69
CA LYS A 71 1.35 7.21 -10.08
C LYS A 71 0.43 6.34 -9.24
N PRO A 72 -0.66 6.89 -8.67
CA PRO A 72 -1.64 6.07 -7.97
C PRO A 72 -2.44 5.20 -8.94
N PHE A 73 -2.95 4.09 -8.41
CA PHE A 73 -3.78 3.11 -9.11
C PHE A 73 -4.91 2.63 -8.19
N TRP A 74 -5.99 2.14 -8.80
CA TRP A 74 -7.09 1.55 -8.05
C TRP A 74 -6.73 0.15 -7.60
N PHE A 75 -6.87 -0.13 -6.30
CA PHE A 75 -6.64 -1.42 -5.69
C PHE A 75 -7.93 -1.89 -5.03
N SER A 76 -8.35 -3.12 -5.35
CA SER A 76 -9.51 -3.74 -4.71
C SER A 76 -9.05 -4.64 -3.57
N PHE A 77 -9.55 -4.39 -2.37
CA PHE A 77 -9.26 -5.20 -1.19
C PHE A 77 -10.55 -5.49 -0.44
N GLN A 78 -10.83 -6.77 -0.20
CA GLN A 78 -12.03 -7.24 0.52
C GLN A 78 -13.35 -6.62 -0.03
N GLY A 79 -13.46 -6.44 -1.34
CA GLY A 79 -14.64 -5.89 -2.01
C GLY A 79 -14.76 -4.35 -1.97
N LYS A 80 -13.77 -3.65 -1.42
CA LYS A 80 -13.70 -2.17 -1.44
C LYS A 80 -12.58 -1.70 -2.37
N GLN A 81 -12.80 -0.59 -3.06
CA GLN A 81 -11.79 0.03 -3.92
C GLN A 81 -11.09 1.17 -3.18
N TYR A 82 -9.75 1.14 -3.25
CA TYR A 82 -8.86 2.13 -2.66
C TYR A 82 -7.99 2.73 -3.76
N LEU A 83 -7.82 4.05 -3.75
CA LEU A 83 -6.83 4.68 -4.60
C LEU A 83 -5.50 4.62 -3.85
N VAL A 84 -4.55 3.81 -4.30
CA VAL A 84 -3.31 3.57 -3.57
C VAL A 84 -2.09 3.90 -4.42
N ARG A 85 -0.96 4.09 -3.77
CA ARG A 85 0.37 4.08 -4.39
C ARG A 85 1.23 3.03 -3.70
N LYS A 86 2.25 2.55 -4.42
CA LYS A 86 3.32 1.75 -3.83
C LYS A 86 4.11 2.61 -2.83
N ASP A 87 4.44 2.01 -1.69
CA ASP A 87 5.25 2.63 -0.65
C ASP A 87 6.45 1.73 -0.33
N GLY A 88 7.66 2.25 -0.50
CA GLY A 88 8.89 1.49 -0.24
C GLY A 88 9.21 0.40 -1.27
N PRO A 89 10.24 -0.44 -1.00
CA PRO A 89 10.66 -1.53 -1.89
C PRO A 89 9.65 -2.69 -1.91
N TYR A 90 9.78 -3.60 -2.88
CA TYR A 90 9.09 -4.89 -2.84
C TYR A 90 10.11 -5.99 -2.55
N LYS A 91 9.66 -7.09 -1.94
CA LYS A 91 10.49 -8.27 -1.66
C LYS A 91 9.98 -9.44 -2.49
N LEU A 92 10.88 -10.09 -3.21
CA LEU A 92 10.58 -11.29 -3.99
C LEU A 92 11.24 -12.51 -3.32
N VAL A 93 10.48 -13.56 -3.09
CA VAL A 93 10.94 -14.83 -2.51
C VAL A 93 10.54 -15.98 -3.42
N HIS A 94 11.51 -16.79 -3.84
CA HIS A 94 11.24 -18.01 -4.60
C HIS A 94 10.83 -19.12 -3.62
N LYS A 95 9.57 -19.57 -3.69
CA LYS A 95 9.05 -20.66 -2.83
C LYS A 95 9.33 -22.03 -3.44
N SER A 96 9.28 -22.13 -4.76
CA SER A 96 9.47 -23.37 -5.53
C SER A 96 9.88 -23.05 -6.96
N LYS A 97 10.14 -24.08 -7.78
CA LYS A 97 10.65 -23.95 -9.16
C LYS A 97 9.85 -22.96 -10.03
N ASP A 98 8.53 -22.91 -9.84
CA ASP A 98 7.63 -22.07 -10.64
C ASP A 98 6.83 -21.05 -9.81
N ILE A 99 6.87 -21.13 -8.48
CA ILE A 99 6.06 -20.29 -7.58
C ILE A 99 6.95 -19.25 -6.90
N CYS A 100 6.57 -17.99 -7.05
CA CYS A 100 7.20 -16.86 -6.40
C CYS A 100 6.20 -16.16 -5.47
N GLU A 101 6.72 -15.61 -4.38
CA GLU A 101 6.01 -14.77 -3.43
C GLU A 101 6.54 -13.34 -3.54
N LEU A 102 5.66 -12.39 -3.80
CA LEU A 102 5.95 -10.96 -3.82
C LEU A 102 5.29 -10.31 -2.61
N THR A 103 6.08 -9.62 -1.79
CA THR A 103 5.61 -8.81 -0.68
C THR A 103 5.78 -7.34 -1.00
N VAL A 104 4.74 -6.54 -0.86
CA VAL A 104 4.76 -5.10 -1.14
C VAL A 104 3.85 -4.35 -0.17
N ARG A 105 4.20 -3.09 0.08
CA ARG A 105 3.39 -2.16 0.85
C ARG A 105 2.67 -1.17 -0.06
N PHE A 106 1.37 -0.98 0.18
CA PHE A 106 0.57 0.08 -0.43
C PHE A 106 0.11 1.09 0.62
N VAL A 107 -0.05 2.34 0.19
CA VAL A 107 -0.62 3.41 1.00
C VAL A 107 -1.72 4.10 0.22
N GLU A 108 -2.85 4.35 0.87
CA GLU A 108 -3.96 5.11 0.29
C GLU A 108 -3.53 6.55 -0.02
N VAL A 109 -3.87 7.01 -1.22
CA VAL A 109 -3.66 8.38 -1.67
C VAL A 109 -4.95 9.14 -1.44
N MET A 110 -4.89 10.13 -0.56
CA MET A 110 -6.01 11.04 -0.31
C MET A 110 -6.14 12.01 -1.48
N LYS A 111 -7.39 12.25 -1.90
CA LYS A 111 -7.74 13.30 -2.86
C LYS A 111 -7.91 14.64 -2.15
#